data_AF-A0A528L7K1-F1
#
_entry.id   AF-A0A528L7K1-F1
#
_cell.length_a   1.000
_cell.length_b   1.000
_cell.length_c   1.000
_cell.angle_alpha   90.00
_cell.angle_beta   90.00
_cell.angle_gamma   90.00
#
_symmetry.space_group_name_H-M   'P 1'
#
loop_
_entity.id
_entity.type
_entity.pdbx_description
1 polymer ?
#
loop_
_entity_poly.entity_id
_entity_poly.type
_entity_poly.pdbx_seq_one_letter_code
_entity_poly.pdbx_strand_id
1 'polypeptide(L)'
;FDAIAPVANAALAKLADGDRAGYDALMAPTVPLSRKIFEAPTEYYKAGIVFMAWLNGHQDHFSMVGGMQSARGICHYADVFRLADQAGLLADPELAIARMKNLCAVAGV
;
A
#
# COMPACT_ATOMS: atom_id res chain seq x y z
N PHE A 1 -7.34 -3.86 -6.07
CA PHE A 1 -7.32 -2.52 -6.67
C PHE A 1 -7.29 -1.41 -5.64
N ASP A 2 -8.04 -1.50 -4.54
CA ASP A 2 -8.13 -0.46 -3.51
C ASP A 2 -6.80 0.26 -3.18
N ALA A 3 -5.79 -0.48 -2.72
CA ALA A 3 -4.46 0.07 -2.39
C ALA A 3 -3.66 0.66 -3.57
N ILE A 4 -4.09 0.44 -4.82
CA ILE A 4 -3.42 0.89 -6.05
C ILE A 4 -4.36 1.69 -6.97
N ALA A 5 -5.50 2.15 -6.45
CA ALA A 5 -6.60 2.66 -7.27
C ALA A 5 -6.19 3.76 -8.28
N PRO A 6 -5.34 4.76 -7.93
CA PRO A 6 -4.91 5.78 -8.88
C PRO A 6 -4.12 5.21 -10.06
N VAL A 7 -3.14 4.34 -9.78
CA VAL A 7 -2.30 3.70 -10.80
C VAL A 7 -3.13 2.76 -11.67
N ALA A 8 -4.01 1.96 -11.06
CA ALA A 8 -4.89 1.05 -11.79
C ALA A 8 -5.84 1.81 -12.74
N ASN A 9 -6.39 2.94 -12.30
CA ASN A 9 -7.24 3.78 -13.14
C ASN A 9 -6.47 4.31 -14.37
N ALA A 10 -5.26 4.84 -14.17
CA ALA A 10 -4.40 5.30 -15.24
C ALA A 10 -3.99 4.17 -16.21
N ALA A 11 -3.66 2.99 -15.68
CA ALA A 11 -3.29 1.84 -16.48
C ALA A 11 -4.47 1.36 -17.34
N LEU A 12 -5.67 1.25 -16.76
CA LEU A 12 -6.86 0.83 -17.49
C LEU A 12 -7.26 1.81 -18.59
N ALA A 13 -7.04 3.12 -18.40
CA ALA A 13 -7.22 4.11 -19.46
C ALA A 13 -6.27 3.86 -20.64
N LYS A 14 -4.97 3.61 -20.37
CA LYS A 14 -4.00 3.22 -21.43
C LYS A 14 -4.42 1.97 -22.18
N LEU A 15 -4.91 0.97 -21.45
CA LEU A 15 -5.39 -0.26 -22.06
C LEU A 15 -6.62 -0.02 -22.96
N ALA A 16 -7.53 0.89 -22.57
CA ALA A 16 -8.69 1.26 -23.38
C ALA A 16 -8.29 1.95 -24.70
N ASP A 17 -7.18 2.71 -24.69
CA ASP A 17 -6.60 3.33 -25.89
C ASP A 17 -5.78 2.35 -26.75
N GLY A 18 -5.70 1.06 -26.35
CA GLY A 18 -4.89 0.03 -27.03
C GLY A 18 -3.39 0.08 -26.68
N ASP A 19 -2.96 0.95 -25.77
CA ASP A 19 -1.57 1.09 -25.31
C ASP A 19 -1.24 0.04 -24.24
N ARG A 20 -0.99 -1.19 -24.69
CA ARG A 20 -0.62 -2.31 -23.80
C ARG A 20 0.72 -2.06 -23.09
N ALA A 21 1.68 -1.44 -23.77
CA ALA A 21 2.98 -1.15 -23.18
C ALA A 21 2.87 -0.13 -22.04
N GLY A 22 2.05 0.92 -22.21
CA GLY A 22 1.74 1.88 -21.16
C GLY A 22 1.00 1.27 -19.97
N TYR A 23 0.06 0.36 -20.21
CA TYR A 23 -0.58 -0.42 -19.14
C TYR A 23 0.45 -1.22 -18.34
N ASP A 24 1.29 -2.00 -19.02
CA ASP A 24 2.29 -2.87 -18.36
C ASP A 24 3.34 -2.01 -17.60
N ALA A 25 3.74 -0.86 -18.15
CA ALA A 25 4.66 0.07 -17.50
C ALA A 25 4.10 0.66 -16.19
N LEU A 26 2.80 0.99 -16.16
CA LEU A 26 2.14 1.51 -14.95
C LEU A 26 1.90 0.41 -13.92
N MET A 27 1.55 -0.81 -14.35
CA MET A 27 1.22 -1.90 -13.43
C MET A 27 2.46 -2.58 -12.85
N ALA A 28 3.55 -2.71 -13.60
CA ALA A 28 4.73 -3.48 -13.18
C ALA A 28 5.33 -3.06 -11.82
N PRO A 29 5.49 -1.75 -11.50
CA PRO A 29 5.98 -1.31 -10.19
C PRO A 29 5.05 -1.69 -9.01
N THR A 30 3.76 -1.91 -9.26
CA THR A 30 2.78 -2.26 -8.22
C THR A 30 2.78 -3.75 -7.87
N VAL A 31 3.33 -4.60 -8.74
CA VAL A 31 3.31 -6.06 -8.55
C VAL A 31 4.07 -6.50 -7.29
N PRO A 32 5.29 -6.00 -7.01
CA PRO A 32 5.99 -6.30 -5.76
C PRO A 32 5.20 -5.89 -4.50
N LEU A 33 4.61 -4.69 -4.49
CA LEU A 33 3.75 -4.23 -3.40
C LEU A 33 2.57 -5.19 -3.18
N SER A 34 1.87 -5.55 -4.26
CA SER A 34 0.76 -6.49 -4.21
C SER A 34 1.19 -7.84 -3.64
N ARG A 35 2.31 -8.40 -4.12
CA ARG A 35 2.85 -9.66 -3.57
C ARG A 35 3.18 -9.56 -2.09
N LYS A 36 3.71 -8.42 -1.63
CA LYS A 36 4.01 -8.21 -0.21
C LYS A 36 2.74 -8.15 0.65
N ILE A 37 1.74 -7.38 0.22
CA ILE A 37 0.45 -7.28 0.93
C ILE A 37 -0.23 -8.66 1.04
N PHE A 38 -0.14 -9.49 0.01
CA PHE A 38 -0.77 -10.81 -0.07
C PHE A 38 0.14 -11.98 0.33
N GLU A 39 1.30 -11.72 0.94
CA GLU A 39 2.22 -12.78 1.37
C GLU A 39 1.56 -13.73 2.38
N ALA A 40 2.09 -14.95 2.54
CA ALA A 40 1.53 -15.89 3.51
C ALA A 40 1.69 -15.37 4.96
N PRO A 41 0.74 -15.63 5.88
CA PRO A 41 -0.60 -16.16 5.64
C PRO A 41 -1.53 -15.13 4.97
N THR A 42 -2.14 -15.49 3.83
CA THR A 42 -2.79 -14.53 2.93
C THR A 42 -4.07 -13.93 3.51
N GLU A 43 -4.76 -14.58 4.45
CA GLU A 43 -5.99 -14.05 5.06
C GLU A 43 -5.82 -12.67 5.71
N TYR A 44 -4.58 -12.29 6.08
CA TYR A 44 -4.26 -11.00 6.69
C TYR A 44 -3.94 -9.88 5.69
N TYR A 45 -4.14 -10.08 4.37
CA TYR A 45 -3.87 -9.05 3.36
C TYR A 45 -4.61 -7.73 3.64
N LYS A 46 -5.79 -7.80 4.27
CA LYS A 46 -6.60 -6.62 4.63
C LYS A 46 -5.86 -5.65 5.53
N ALA A 47 -4.94 -6.14 6.36
CA ALA A 47 -4.11 -5.28 7.20
C ALA A 47 -3.18 -4.38 6.36
N GLY A 48 -2.63 -4.90 5.26
CA GLY A 48 -1.84 -4.12 4.30
C GLY A 48 -2.70 -3.12 3.50
N ILE A 49 -3.93 -3.51 3.14
CA ILE A 49 -4.87 -2.60 2.44
C ILE A 49 -5.25 -1.41 3.33
N VAL A 50 -5.67 -1.66 4.58
CA VAL A 50 -6.03 -0.61 5.53
C VAL A 50 -4.81 0.25 5.90
N PHE A 51 -3.63 -0.36 6.00
CA PHE A 51 -2.39 0.37 6.20
C PHE A 51 -2.11 1.36 5.05
N MET A 52 -2.29 0.94 3.80
CA MET A 52 -2.17 1.83 2.62
C MET A 52 -3.21 2.96 2.64
N ALA A 53 -4.46 2.65 3.00
CA ALA A 53 -5.51 3.66 3.14
C ALA A 53 -5.14 4.69 4.23
N TRP A 54 -4.61 4.23 5.35
CA TRP A 54 -4.08 5.11 6.39
C TRP A 54 -2.83 5.87 5.96
N LEU A 55 -1.87 5.31 5.21
CA LEU A 55 -0.75 6.13 4.73
C LEU A 55 -1.22 7.28 3.81
N ASN A 56 -2.26 7.04 3.01
CA ASN A 56 -2.79 7.97 2.02
C ASN A 56 -3.90 8.90 2.54
N GLY A 57 -4.12 8.99 3.85
CA GLY A 57 -5.08 9.96 4.39
C GLY A 57 -6.56 9.59 4.20
N HIS A 58 -6.88 8.39 3.72
CA HIS A 58 -8.28 7.94 3.58
C HIS A 58 -8.95 7.62 4.92
N GLN A 59 -8.16 7.52 6.00
CA GLN A 59 -8.61 7.39 7.37
C GLN A 59 -7.58 7.99 8.34
N ASP A 60 -8.02 8.39 9.54
CA ASP A 60 -7.17 9.07 10.51
C ASP A 60 -6.40 8.13 11.45
N HIS A 61 -6.86 6.89 11.61
CA HIS A 61 -6.28 5.91 12.53
C HIS A 61 -5.91 4.60 11.83
N PHE A 62 -4.88 3.92 12.34
CA PHE A 62 -4.57 2.53 11.95
C PHE A 62 -5.13 1.55 12.99
N SER A 63 -6.43 1.27 12.88
CA SER A 63 -7.15 0.36 13.77
C SER A 63 -8.20 -0.39 12.96
N MET A 64 -8.35 -1.68 13.23
CA MET A 64 -9.23 -2.59 12.51
C MET A 64 -10.10 -3.38 13.49
N VAL A 65 -11.28 -3.80 13.02
CA VAL A 65 -12.16 -4.70 13.75
C VAL A 65 -11.38 -5.95 14.18
N GLY A 66 -11.55 -6.36 15.45
CA GLY A 66 -10.86 -7.51 16.01
C GLY A 66 -9.36 -7.31 16.26
N GLY A 67 -8.84 -6.08 16.18
CA GLY A 67 -7.41 -5.80 16.39
C GLY A 67 -6.54 -6.24 15.20
N MET A 68 -7.12 -6.47 14.03
CA MET A 68 -6.42 -7.07 12.87
C MET A 68 -5.27 -6.21 12.32
N GLN A 69 -5.11 -4.96 12.75
CA GLN A 69 -3.92 -4.15 12.48
C GLN A 69 -2.64 -4.73 13.09
N SER A 70 -2.73 -5.64 14.07
CA SER A 70 -1.58 -6.34 14.64
C SER A 70 -1.31 -7.71 14.01
N ALA A 71 -2.06 -8.10 12.96
CA ALA A 71 -1.89 -9.40 12.31
C ALA A 71 -0.60 -9.52 11.48
N ARG A 72 0.11 -8.40 11.24
CA ARG A 72 1.44 -8.36 10.62
C ARG A 72 2.41 -7.62 11.53
N GLY A 73 3.70 -7.98 11.43
CA GLY A 73 4.77 -7.31 12.19
C GLY A 73 5.22 -5.99 11.57
N ILE A 74 5.94 -5.17 12.35
CA ILE A 74 6.43 -3.86 11.90
C ILE A 74 7.31 -3.92 10.64
N CYS A 75 8.13 -4.97 10.50
CA CYS A 75 8.97 -5.16 9.30
C CYS A 75 8.13 -5.33 8.03
N HIS A 76 6.99 -6.02 8.12
CA HIS A 76 6.06 -6.13 6.98
C HIS A 76 5.54 -4.76 6.57
N TYR A 77 5.11 -3.92 7.53
CA TYR A 77 4.62 -2.57 7.25
C TYR A 77 5.71 -1.66 6.68
N ALA A 78 6.95 -1.77 7.18
CA ALA A 78 8.08 -1.03 6.62
C ALA A 78 8.38 -1.43 5.16
N ASP A 79 8.24 -2.71 4.83
CA ASP A 79 8.36 -3.19 3.46
C ASP A 79 7.23 -2.70 2.55
N VAL A 80 5.99 -2.76 3.03
CA VAL A 80 4.83 -2.22 2.30
C VAL A 80 5.01 -0.72 2.05
N PHE A 81 5.44 0.05 3.04
CA PHE A 81 5.73 1.48 2.90
C PHE A 81 6.78 1.75 1.81
N ARG A 82 7.90 1.04 1.82
CA ARG A 82 8.96 1.20 0.82
C ARG A 82 8.52 0.82 -0.59
N LEU A 83 7.76 -0.27 -0.72
CA LEU A 83 7.24 -0.72 -2.01
C LEU A 83 6.16 0.22 -2.54
N ALA A 84 5.37 0.85 -1.65
CA ALA A 84 4.40 1.87 -2.02
C ALA A 84 5.08 3.14 -2.55
N ASP A 85 6.16 3.60 -1.91
CA ASP A 85 7.00 4.70 -2.37
C ASP A 85 7.58 4.41 -3.77
N GLN A 86 8.22 3.24 -3.94
CA GLN A 86 8.79 2.81 -5.23
C GLN A 86 7.75 2.68 -6.34
N ALA A 87 6.50 2.38 -5.98
CA ALA A 87 5.38 2.28 -6.92
C ALA A 87 4.67 3.63 -7.17
N GLY A 88 5.09 4.72 -6.53
CA GLY A 88 4.46 6.04 -6.67
C GLY A 88 3.05 6.10 -6.08
N LEU A 89 2.78 5.31 -5.03
CA LEU A 89 1.45 5.14 -4.45
C LEU A 89 1.19 5.91 -3.15
N LEU A 90 2.15 6.74 -2.72
CA LEU A 90 2.01 7.65 -1.59
C LEU A 90 1.54 9.01 -2.10
N ALA A 91 0.26 9.33 -1.89
CA ALA A 91 -0.35 10.56 -2.39
C ALA A 91 0.23 11.81 -1.73
N ASP A 92 0.51 11.73 -0.43
CA ASP A 92 1.22 12.73 0.36
C ASP A 92 2.40 12.05 1.08
N PRO A 93 3.62 12.13 0.52
CA PRO A 93 4.79 11.51 1.12
C PRO A 93 5.12 12.05 2.52
N GLU A 94 4.87 13.33 2.81
CA GLU A 94 5.18 13.91 4.12
C GLU A 94 4.26 13.32 5.20
N LEU A 95 2.96 13.23 4.92
CA LEU A 95 1.99 12.58 5.79
C LEU A 95 2.33 11.09 5.99
N ALA A 96 2.64 10.38 4.91
CA ALA A 96 2.97 8.96 4.97
C ALA A 96 4.23 8.71 5.81
N ILE A 97 5.28 9.54 5.65
CA ILE A 97 6.51 9.49 6.46
C ILE A 97 6.20 9.75 7.92
N ALA A 98 5.44 10.79 8.25
CA ALA A 98 5.08 11.10 9.62
C ALA A 98 4.30 9.96 10.28
N ARG A 99 3.33 9.37 9.57
CA ARG A 99 2.55 8.21 10.02
C ARG A 99 3.43 6.98 10.25
N MET A 100 4.30 6.64 9.29
CA MET A 100 5.22 5.50 9.43
C MET A 100 6.19 5.67 10.61
N LYS A 101 6.74 6.89 10.81
CA LYS A 101 7.60 7.19 11.98
C LYS A 101 6.86 6.99 13.30
N ASN A 102 5.63 7.47 13.40
CA ASN A 102 4.83 7.28 14.62
C ASN A 102 4.53 5.79 14.89
N LEU A 103 4.26 5.01 13.83
CA LEU A 103 4.06 3.56 13.98
C LEU A 103 5.33 2.85 14.47
N CYS A 104 6.50 3.21 13.91
CA CYS A 104 7.80 2.71 14.37
C CYS A 104 8.05 3.05 15.85
N ALA A 105 7.76 4.28 16.28
CA ALA A 105 7.93 4.71 17.66
C ALA A 105 7.05 3.88 18.63
N VAL A 106 5.79 3.59 18.25
CA VAL A 106 4.91 2.71 19.02
C VAL A 106 5.46 1.27 19.09
N ALA A 107 6.15 0.82 18.05
CA ALA A 107 6.84 -0.47 18.01
C ALA A 107 8.20 -0.47 18.74
N GLY A 108 8.63 0.66 19.32
CA GLY A 108 9.88 0.78 20.08
C GLY A 108 11.15 0.99 19.22
N VAL A 109 11.00 1.53 18.01
CA VAL A 109 12.10 1.89 17.09
C VAL A 109 12.40 3.38 17.15
#